data_AF-A0A1Y1ZQE5-F1
#
_entry.id   AF-A0A1Y1ZQE5-F1
#
_cell.length_a   1.000
_cell.length_b   1.000
_cell.length_c   1.000
_cell.angle_alpha   90.00
_cell.angle_beta   90.00
_cell.angle_gamma   90.00
#
_symmetry.space_group_name_H-M   'P 1'
#
loop_
_entity.id
_entity.type
_entity.pdbx_description
1 polymer ?
#
loop_
_entity_poly.entity_id
_entity_poly.type
_entity_poly.pdbx_seq_one_letter_code
_entity_poly.pdbx_strand_id
1 'polypeptide(L)'
;MSITNGQSEPVNDEGKRRGGLLIESVTTLIRALGLSDTASDLSKHVAQKEHEDMPSNHPLGALSTPPTVDGVLPTVARDFASKCPPRLRALVPPTNFGAVVPGSVFRSSYPLEENFDFLKTLKLKTILTLVPEPIPDANLAFMKENGIQHFQVHIPANKGEISIPTCQMTKALGVVLDRSNHPILIHCNKGKHRTGCVVGCIQTNIFAGEELHNVFDEYHTYADPKARILDECFMEIFDGRTVLWMARRYNWIPLPAPESNAPTSPVPTLGVVRPRA
;
A
#
# COMPACT_ATOMS: atom_id res chain seq x y z
N MET A 1 39.75 56.32 -17.68
CA MET A 1 38.36 55.96 -18.03
C MET A 1 38.39 54.64 -18.75
N SER A 2 37.78 53.59 -18.20
CA SER A 2 37.22 52.47 -18.97
C SER A 2 36.27 51.71 -18.06
N ILE A 3 35.01 51.68 -18.50
CA ILE A 3 33.84 51.09 -17.85
C ILE A 3 33.86 49.59 -18.15
N THR A 4 33.81 48.73 -17.13
CA THR A 4 33.56 47.29 -17.31
C THR A 4 32.09 46.99 -17.05
N ASN A 5 31.37 46.68 -18.14
CA ASN A 5 30.00 46.17 -18.12
C ASN A 5 29.96 44.79 -17.43
N GLY A 6 29.06 44.63 -16.46
CA GLY A 6 28.69 43.34 -15.90
C GLY A 6 27.85 42.54 -16.90
N GLN A 7 28.28 41.32 -17.21
CA GLN A 7 27.41 40.30 -17.79
C GLN A 7 26.87 39.45 -16.64
N SER A 8 25.55 39.49 -16.49
CA SER A 8 24.78 38.57 -15.65
C SER A 8 24.86 37.16 -16.23
N GLU A 9 25.29 36.19 -15.41
CA GLU A 9 25.26 34.77 -15.73
C GLU A 9 23.82 34.29 -16.01
N PRO A 10 23.62 33.36 -16.97
CA PRO A 10 22.28 32.82 -17.25
C PRO A 10 21.85 31.91 -16.09
N VAL A 11 20.90 32.41 -15.31
CA VAL A 11 20.24 31.67 -14.24
C VAL A 11 19.52 30.45 -14.81
N ASN A 12 20.00 29.26 -14.44
CA ASN A 12 19.32 27.96 -14.28
C ASN A 12 17.89 27.82 -14.86
N ASP A 13 17.73 28.01 -16.16
CA ASP A 13 16.43 27.99 -16.84
C ASP A 13 16.03 26.57 -17.28
N GLU A 14 17.00 25.68 -17.50
CA GLU A 14 16.75 24.29 -17.91
C GLU A 14 16.19 23.41 -16.78
N GLY A 15 16.68 23.59 -15.54
CA GLY A 15 16.15 22.87 -14.37
C GLY A 15 14.71 23.28 -14.03
N LYS A 16 14.39 24.57 -14.24
CA LYS A 16 13.04 25.12 -14.05
C LYS A 16 12.07 24.65 -15.15
N ARG A 17 12.53 24.56 -16.39
CA ARG A 17 11.77 23.99 -17.52
C ARG A 17 11.51 22.49 -17.37
N ARG A 18 12.50 21.70 -16.92
CA ARG A 18 12.33 20.25 -16.69
C ARG A 18 11.39 19.93 -15.52
N GLY A 19 11.48 20.65 -14.41
CA GLY A 19 10.51 20.54 -13.31
C GLY A 19 9.09 20.93 -13.74
N GLY A 20 8.96 21.93 -14.62
CA GLY A 20 7.69 22.30 -15.25
C GLY A 20 7.08 21.19 -16.11
N LEU A 21 7.88 20.53 -16.94
CA LEU A 21 7.45 19.43 -17.81
C LEU A 21 6.97 18.18 -17.02
N LEU A 22 7.55 17.94 -15.83
CA LEU A 22 7.14 16.85 -14.94
C LEU A 22 5.78 17.13 -14.29
N ILE A 23 5.63 18.34 -13.73
CA ILE A 23 4.35 18.79 -13.17
C ILE A 23 3.28 18.78 -14.27
N GLU A 24 3.63 19.16 -15.50
CA GLU A 24 2.72 19.13 -16.64
C GLU A 24 2.33 17.70 -17.06
N SER A 25 3.24 16.73 -17.00
CA SER A 25 2.96 15.31 -17.29
C SER A 25 2.04 14.69 -16.23
N VAL A 26 2.28 15.00 -14.95
CA VAL A 26 1.44 14.56 -13.83
C VAL A 26 0.07 15.23 -13.90
N THR A 27 0.03 16.54 -14.16
CA THR A 27 -1.22 17.29 -14.35
C THR A 27 -2.00 16.80 -15.57
N THR A 28 -1.30 16.40 -16.64
CA THR A 28 -1.92 15.82 -17.85
C THR A 28 -2.49 14.44 -17.56
N LEU A 29 -1.78 13.60 -16.80
CA LEU A 29 -2.28 12.30 -16.35
C LEU A 29 -3.51 12.47 -15.45
N ILE A 30 -3.41 13.34 -14.43
CA ILE A 30 -4.51 13.70 -13.51
C ILE A 30 -5.73 14.19 -14.30
N ARG A 31 -5.53 15.09 -15.27
CA ARG A 31 -6.59 15.63 -16.12
C ARG A 31 -7.17 14.59 -17.08
N ALA A 32 -6.34 13.72 -17.65
CA ALA A 32 -6.77 12.62 -18.52
C ALA A 32 -7.58 11.55 -17.77
N LEU A 33 -7.31 11.40 -16.47
CA LEU A 33 -8.06 10.54 -15.56
C LEU A 33 -9.34 11.21 -15.01
N GLY A 34 -9.63 12.46 -15.41
CA GLY A 34 -10.84 13.18 -15.01
C GLY A 34 -10.83 13.70 -13.57
N LEU A 35 -9.67 13.78 -12.94
CA LEU A 35 -9.51 14.34 -11.59
C LEU A 35 -9.53 15.87 -11.66
N SER A 36 -10.47 16.52 -10.99
CA SER A 36 -10.53 17.99 -10.82
C SER A 36 -10.23 18.38 -9.38
N ASP A 37 -9.41 19.42 -9.15
CA ASP A 37 -9.08 20.13 -7.89
C ASP A 37 -8.79 19.35 -6.58
N THR A 38 -9.19 18.08 -6.45
CA THR A 38 -8.86 17.15 -5.35
C THR A 38 -7.43 16.63 -5.44
N ALA A 39 -6.84 16.67 -6.64
CA ALA A 39 -5.45 16.29 -6.89
C ALA A 39 -4.44 17.29 -6.30
N SER A 40 -4.90 18.25 -5.49
CA SER A 40 -4.03 19.21 -4.79
C SER A 40 -3.04 18.49 -3.89
N ASP A 41 -3.46 17.40 -3.23
CA ASP A 41 -2.61 16.70 -2.27
C ASP A 41 -1.63 15.76 -2.97
N LEU A 42 -2.07 15.05 -4.01
CA LEU A 42 -1.17 14.28 -4.88
C LEU A 42 -0.14 15.19 -5.56
N SER A 43 -0.57 16.32 -6.12
CA SER A 43 0.34 17.25 -6.80
C SER A 43 1.36 17.86 -5.85
N LYS A 44 0.96 18.22 -4.62
CA LYS A 44 1.88 18.72 -3.58
C LYS A 44 2.84 17.62 -3.11
N HIS A 45 2.34 16.41 -2.88
CA HIS A 45 3.14 15.29 -2.41
C HIS A 45 4.20 14.87 -3.43
N VAL A 46 3.81 14.74 -4.70
CA VAL A 46 4.71 14.44 -5.82
C VAL A 46 5.79 15.49 -5.98
N ALA A 47 5.49 16.77 -5.73
CA ALA A 47 6.50 17.83 -5.79
C ALA A 47 7.55 17.75 -4.67
N GLN A 48 7.29 17.01 -3.59
CA GLN A 48 8.14 16.97 -2.39
C GLN A 48 8.89 15.64 -2.19
N LYS A 49 8.50 14.58 -2.89
CA LYS A 49 9.06 13.22 -2.72
C LYS A 49 9.64 12.71 -4.04
N GLU A 50 10.59 11.77 -3.94
CA GLU A 50 11.17 11.13 -5.12
C GLU A 50 10.38 9.89 -5.54
N HIS A 51 10.15 9.74 -6.85
CA HIS A 51 9.48 8.58 -7.45
C HIS A 51 10.38 7.96 -8.51
N GLU A 52 10.54 6.64 -8.52
CA GLU A 52 11.45 5.93 -9.43
C GLU A 52 11.04 6.01 -10.91
N ASP A 53 9.76 6.24 -11.15
CA ASP A 53 9.16 6.39 -12.48
C ASP A 53 9.14 7.86 -12.96
N MET A 54 9.73 8.78 -12.19
CA MET A 54 9.89 10.18 -12.52
C MET A 54 11.38 10.54 -12.66
N PRO A 55 11.79 11.31 -13.69
CA PRO A 55 13.17 11.80 -13.79
C PRO A 55 13.53 12.68 -12.59
N SER A 56 14.60 12.30 -11.89
CA SER A 56 15.05 12.96 -10.66
C SER A 56 15.67 14.34 -10.91
N ASN A 57 15.42 15.29 -10.00
CA ASN A 57 15.92 16.67 -10.05
C ASN A 57 17.36 16.83 -9.52
N HIS A 58 18.21 15.81 -9.64
CA HIS A 58 19.60 15.92 -9.21
C HIS A 58 20.55 16.16 -10.39
N PRO A 59 21.37 17.24 -10.39
CA PRO A 59 22.55 17.28 -11.23
C PRO A 59 23.44 16.10 -10.84
N LEU A 60 24.04 15.43 -11.82
CA LEU A 60 25.09 14.43 -11.63
C LEU A 60 26.29 15.08 -10.93
N GLY A 61 26.23 15.14 -9.60
CA GLY A 61 27.26 15.64 -8.71
C GLY A 61 28.02 14.47 -8.11
N ALA A 62 29.23 14.25 -8.62
CA ALA A 62 30.38 13.57 -8.02
C ALA A 62 30.10 12.45 -6.99
N LEU A 63 30.48 11.23 -7.36
CA LEU A 63 30.84 10.17 -6.42
C LEU A 63 31.77 10.76 -5.35
N SER A 64 31.27 10.93 -4.13
CA SER A 64 32.10 10.96 -2.93
C SER A 64 32.24 9.52 -2.47
N THR A 65 33.34 8.89 -2.86
CA THR A 65 33.75 7.60 -2.31
C THR A 65 33.89 7.75 -0.79
N PRO A 66 33.22 6.93 0.03
CA PRO A 66 33.58 6.85 1.44
C PRO A 66 35.03 6.32 1.53
N PRO A 67 35.84 6.76 2.50
CA PRO A 67 37.14 6.14 2.75
C PRO A 67 36.90 4.68 3.11
N THR A 68 37.49 3.78 2.32
CA THR A 68 37.65 2.36 2.65
C THR A 68 38.49 2.27 3.92
N VAL A 69 37.84 2.08 5.06
CA VAL A 69 38.47 1.42 6.20
C VAL A 69 38.49 -0.07 5.90
N ASP A 70 39.60 -0.51 5.30
CA ASP A 70 39.96 -1.93 5.18
C ASP A 70 40.26 -2.49 6.58
N GLY A 71 39.17 -2.78 7.29
CA GLY A 71 39.16 -3.49 8.56
C GLY A 71 38.21 -4.66 8.45
N VAL A 72 38.57 -5.68 7.67
CA VAL A 72 37.91 -6.99 7.77
C VAL A 72 38.28 -7.56 9.14
N LEU A 73 37.48 -7.23 10.15
CA LEU A 73 37.39 -8.06 11.33
C LEU A 73 36.81 -9.40 10.86
N PRO A 74 37.52 -10.53 11.07
CA PRO A 74 36.97 -11.83 10.76
C PRO A 74 35.76 -12.01 11.66
N THR A 75 34.55 -11.83 11.10
CA THR A 75 33.34 -12.33 11.73
C THR A 75 33.43 -13.83 11.61
N VAL A 76 34.10 -14.45 12.58
CA VAL A 76 33.87 -15.85 12.90
C VAL A 76 32.38 -15.88 13.23
N ALA A 77 31.55 -16.24 12.24
CA ALA A 77 30.16 -16.56 12.45
C ALA A 77 30.17 -17.69 13.47
N ARG A 78 30.10 -17.33 14.75
CA ARG A 78 30.12 -18.31 15.82
C ARG A 78 28.91 -19.19 15.56
N ASP A 79 29.18 -20.47 15.63
CA ASP A 79 28.33 -21.66 15.48
C ASP A 79 27.16 -21.69 16.50
N PHE A 80 26.67 -20.51 16.90
CA PHE A 80 25.61 -20.28 17.86
C PHE A 80 24.27 -20.62 17.25
N ALA A 81 23.99 -20.24 15.99
CA ALA A 81 22.70 -20.51 15.35
C ALA A 81 22.37 -22.01 15.19
N SER A 82 23.40 -22.84 15.02
CA SER A 82 23.30 -24.31 14.91
C SER A 82 23.15 -25.00 16.27
N LYS A 83 23.68 -24.40 17.35
CA LYS A 83 23.67 -24.95 18.72
C LYS A 83 22.65 -24.28 19.65
N CYS A 84 22.01 -23.21 19.21
CA CYS A 84 21.05 -22.44 20.01
C CYS A 84 19.72 -23.22 20.12
N PRO A 85 19.23 -23.49 21.35
CA PRO A 85 17.91 -24.08 21.54
C PRO A 85 16.84 -23.30 20.79
N PRO A 86 15.80 -23.94 20.21
CA PRO A 86 14.78 -23.26 19.41
C PRO A 86 14.14 -22.04 20.12
N ARG A 87 13.94 -22.13 21.44
CA ARG A 87 13.38 -21.04 22.26
C ARG A 87 14.27 -19.79 22.38
N LEU A 88 15.55 -19.89 22.05
CA LEU A 88 16.55 -18.81 22.12
C LEU A 88 16.96 -18.31 20.73
N ARG A 89 16.43 -18.91 19.66
CA ARG A 89 16.68 -18.45 18.29
C ARG A 89 15.93 -17.14 18.05
N ALA A 90 16.63 -16.15 17.50
CA ALA A 90 16.02 -14.89 17.10
C ALA A 90 14.99 -15.15 15.98
N LEU A 91 13.79 -14.60 16.15
CA LEU A 91 12.75 -14.65 15.13
C LEU A 91 12.98 -13.51 14.15
N VAL A 92 13.05 -13.84 12.86
CA VAL A 92 13.33 -12.87 11.80
C VAL A 92 12.04 -12.60 11.03
N PRO A 93 11.44 -11.39 11.13
CA PRO A 93 10.30 -11.05 10.30
C PRO A 93 10.70 -10.98 8.82
N PRO A 94 9.78 -11.24 7.88
CA PRO A 94 10.05 -10.96 6.47
C PRO A 94 10.40 -9.49 6.28
N THR A 95 11.21 -9.16 5.27
CA THR A 95 11.53 -7.76 4.96
C THR A 95 10.25 -6.96 4.70
N ASN A 96 10.25 -5.66 5.01
CA ASN A 96 9.07 -4.79 4.88
C ASN A 96 7.84 -5.27 5.67
N PHE A 97 8.04 -6.09 6.71
CA PHE A 97 6.96 -6.49 7.60
C PHE A 97 6.43 -5.31 8.43
N GLY A 98 5.12 -5.22 8.58
CA GLY A 98 4.46 -4.24 9.44
C GLY A 98 3.02 -4.62 9.74
N ALA A 99 2.45 -4.04 10.80
CA ALA A 99 1.02 -4.13 11.08
C ALA A 99 0.28 -2.98 10.38
N VAL A 100 -0.72 -3.31 9.58
CA VAL A 100 -1.67 -2.35 9.00
C VAL A 100 -2.81 -2.10 10.00
N VAL A 101 -3.34 -3.19 10.56
CA VAL A 101 -4.25 -3.14 11.71
C VAL A 101 -3.63 -4.01 12.80
N PRO A 102 -3.20 -3.44 13.94
CA PRO A 102 -2.56 -4.20 15.00
C PRO A 102 -3.31 -5.48 15.38
N GLY A 103 -2.60 -6.61 15.33
CA GLY A 103 -3.15 -7.93 15.68
C GLY A 103 -4.09 -8.57 14.65
N SER A 104 -4.41 -7.90 13.54
CA SER A 104 -5.43 -8.39 12.58
C SER A 104 -4.95 -8.40 11.13
N VAL A 105 -4.34 -7.33 10.65
CA VAL A 105 -3.89 -7.20 9.25
C VAL A 105 -2.42 -6.84 9.24
N PHE A 106 -1.63 -7.66 8.56
CA PHE A 106 -0.19 -7.50 8.41
C PHE A 106 0.17 -7.34 6.93
N ARG A 107 1.31 -6.68 6.67
CA ARG A 107 1.92 -6.55 5.36
C ARG A 107 3.35 -7.06 5.39
N SER A 108 3.88 -7.55 4.27
CA SER A 108 5.32 -7.83 4.12
C SER A 108 5.79 -7.93 2.67
N SER A 109 7.10 -8.09 2.48
CA SER A 109 7.68 -8.73 1.29
C SER A 109 7.40 -10.24 1.27
N TYR A 110 7.84 -10.91 0.21
CA TYR A 110 7.61 -12.34 0.05
C TYR A 110 8.26 -13.14 1.20
N PRO A 111 7.50 -13.93 1.99
CA PRO A 111 8.07 -14.71 3.08
C PRO A 111 9.03 -15.79 2.61
N LEU A 112 10.21 -15.84 3.23
CA LEU A 112 11.20 -16.89 3.05
C LEU A 112 11.17 -17.87 4.24
N GLU A 113 11.79 -19.03 4.10
CA GLU A 113 11.81 -20.09 5.14
C GLU A 113 12.35 -19.59 6.49
N GLU A 114 13.37 -18.72 6.46
CA GLU A 114 13.94 -18.08 7.66
C GLU A 114 12.91 -17.24 8.44
N ASN A 115 11.80 -16.84 7.80
CA ASN A 115 10.75 -16.05 8.43
C ASN A 115 9.62 -16.90 9.04
N PHE A 116 9.55 -18.19 8.74
CA PHE A 116 8.42 -19.03 9.11
C PHE A 116 8.22 -19.12 10.62
N ASP A 117 9.31 -19.20 11.39
CA ASP A 117 9.22 -19.24 12.85
C ASP A 117 8.66 -17.92 13.43
N PHE A 118 8.99 -16.77 12.83
CA PHE A 118 8.36 -15.50 13.17
C PHE A 118 6.86 -15.52 12.82
N LEU A 119 6.50 -15.96 11.61
CA LEU A 119 5.11 -15.97 11.15
C LEU A 119 4.21 -16.91 11.97
N LYS A 120 4.74 -18.00 12.53
CA LYS A 120 4.02 -18.87 13.49
C LYS A 120 3.53 -18.08 14.71
N THR A 121 4.31 -17.11 15.18
CA THR A 121 3.93 -16.30 16.36
C THR A 121 2.71 -15.42 16.12
N LEU A 122 2.48 -15.02 14.86
CA LEU A 122 1.34 -14.20 14.48
C LEU A 122 0.02 -15.00 14.44
N LYS A 123 0.10 -16.33 14.44
CA LYS A 123 -1.06 -17.24 14.34
C LYS A 123 -1.97 -16.87 13.16
N LEU A 124 -1.34 -16.62 12.01
CA LEU A 124 -2.05 -16.23 10.80
C LEU A 124 -3.11 -17.28 10.46
N LYS A 125 -4.30 -16.80 10.11
CA LYS A 125 -5.34 -17.63 9.51
C LYS A 125 -5.25 -17.63 8.00
N THR A 126 -4.77 -16.53 7.41
CA THR A 126 -4.78 -16.33 5.96
C THR A 126 -3.51 -15.65 5.46
N ILE A 127 -3.04 -16.07 4.27
CA ILE A 127 -2.03 -15.35 3.49
C ILE A 127 -2.63 -14.96 2.13
N LEU A 128 -2.49 -13.67 1.77
CA LEU A 128 -2.87 -13.11 0.49
C LEU A 128 -1.62 -12.76 -0.33
N THR A 129 -1.38 -13.51 -1.40
CA THR A 129 -0.27 -13.29 -2.34
C THR A 129 -0.75 -12.50 -3.57
N LEU A 130 -0.09 -11.38 -3.86
CA LEU A 130 -0.52 -10.43 -4.91
C LEU A 130 0.18 -10.63 -6.27
N VAL A 131 0.92 -11.72 -6.43
CA VAL A 131 1.79 -11.98 -7.59
C VAL A 131 1.38 -13.29 -8.26
N PRO A 132 1.52 -13.43 -9.60
CA PRO A 132 1.01 -14.60 -10.32
C PRO A 132 1.92 -15.83 -10.26
N GLU A 133 3.15 -15.67 -9.78
CA GLU A 133 4.15 -16.74 -9.77
C GLU A 133 3.68 -17.93 -8.91
N PRO A 134 4.04 -19.17 -9.29
CA PRO A 134 3.76 -20.34 -8.48
C PRO A 134 4.33 -20.20 -7.06
N ILE A 135 3.57 -20.66 -6.06
CA ILE A 135 4.01 -20.62 -4.67
C ILE A 135 5.05 -21.73 -4.45
N PRO A 136 6.23 -21.43 -3.86
CA PRO A 136 7.24 -22.43 -3.56
C PRO A 136 6.73 -23.53 -2.61
N ASP A 137 7.23 -24.75 -2.79
CA ASP A 137 6.82 -25.92 -2.00
C ASP A 137 6.99 -25.72 -0.49
N ALA A 138 8.06 -25.04 -0.08
CA ALA A 138 8.30 -24.72 1.34
C ALA A 138 7.19 -23.83 1.93
N ASN A 139 6.72 -22.83 1.18
CA ASN A 139 5.62 -21.97 1.60
C ASN A 139 4.29 -22.74 1.61
N LEU A 140 4.05 -23.62 0.63
CA LEU A 140 2.87 -24.48 0.60
C LEU A 140 2.83 -25.44 1.80
N ALA A 141 3.95 -26.08 2.12
CA ALA A 141 4.11 -26.94 3.29
C ALA A 141 3.86 -26.16 4.58
N PHE A 142 4.49 -25.00 4.73
CA PHE A 142 4.28 -24.11 5.86
C PHE A 142 2.81 -23.74 6.06
N MET A 143 2.12 -23.33 4.99
CA MET A 143 0.70 -22.97 5.07
C MET A 143 -0.15 -24.18 5.49
N LYS A 144 0.10 -25.36 4.91
CA LYS A 144 -0.60 -26.59 5.24
C LYS A 144 -0.40 -27.01 6.69
N GLU A 145 0.85 -27.02 7.18
CA GLU A 145 1.20 -27.42 8.55
C GLU A 145 0.57 -26.51 9.61
N ASN A 146 0.41 -25.23 9.29
CA ASN A 146 -0.12 -24.23 10.23
C ASN A 146 -1.62 -23.94 10.00
N GLY A 147 -2.30 -24.68 9.11
CA GLY A 147 -3.72 -24.49 8.83
C GLY A 147 -4.06 -23.13 8.23
N ILE A 148 -3.13 -22.54 7.47
CA ILE A 148 -3.27 -21.21 6.85
C ILE A 148 -3.99 -21.35 5.52
N GLN A 149 -5.08 -20.60 5.35
CA GLN A 149 -5.76 -20.46 4.08
C GLN A 149 -4.95 -19.53 3.14
N HIS A 150 -4.83 -19.91 1.87
CA HIS A 150 -4.12 -19.11 0.88
C HIS A 150 -5.08 -18.54 -0.16
N PHE A 151 -4.91 -17.26 -0.46
CA PHE A 151 -5.53 -16.60 -1.60
C PHE A 151 -4.45 -16.00 -2.49
N GLN A 152 -4.56 -16.22 -3.79
CA GLN A 152 -3.69 -15.61 -4.78
C GLN A 152 -4.51 -14.72 -5.71
N VAL A 153 -4.15 -13.43 -5.74
CA VAL A 153 -4.81 -12.43 -6.59
C VAL A 153 -3.72 -11.70 -7.37
N HIS A 154 -3.64 -11.96 -8.68
CA HIS A 154 -2.66 -11.28 -9.51
C HIS A 154 -3.03 -9.81 -9.69
N ILE A 155 -2.23 -8.94 -9.08
CA ILE A 155 -2.24 -7.51 -9.38
C ILE A 155 -1.08 -7.22 -10.34
N PRO A 156 -1.33 -6.78 -11.59
CA PRO A 156 -0.31 -6.39 -12.53
C PRO A 156 0.59 -5.28 -11.98
N ALA A 157 1.83 -5.20 -12.47
CA ALA A 157 2.71 -4.10 -12.11
C ALA A 157 2.19 -2.80 -12.74
N ASN A 158 2.08 -1.78 -11.90
CA ASN A 158 1.73 -0.44 -12.32
C ASN A 158 2.99 0.28 -12.81
N LYS A 159 3.38 0.06 -14.07
CA LYS A 159 4.60 0.60 -14.67
C LYS A 159 4.31 1.05 -16.10
N GLY A 160 4.59 2.31 -16.40
CA GLY A 160 4.37 2.91 -17.72
C GLY A 160 2.96 3.47 -17.92
N GLU A 161 1.92 2.74 -17.49
CA GLU A 161 0.52 3.17 -17.51
C GLU A 161 -0.22 2.64 -16.28
N ILE A 162 -1.36 3.25 -15.90
CA ILE A 162 -2.22 2.73 -14.83
C ILE A 162 -2.83 1.41 -15.29
N SER A 163 -2.25 0.30 -14.84
CA SER A 163 -2.63 -1.05 -15.33
C SER A 163 -3.35 -1.91 -14.29
N ILE A 164 -3.49 -1.44 -13.05
CA ILE A 164 -4.17 -2.20 -11.99
C ILE A 164 -5.67 -2.27 -12.31
N PRO A 165 -6.22 -3.44 -12.67
CA PRO A 165 -7.64 -3.55 -12.97
C PRO A 165 -8.44 -3.43 -11.67
N THR A 166 -9.47 -2.59 -11.65
CA THR A 166 -10.35 -2.40 -10.49
C THR A 166 -10.88 -3.73 -9.96
N CYS A 167 -11.22 -4.68 -10.83
CA CYS A 167 -11.72 -6.00 -10.44
C CYS A 167 -10.70 -6.82 -9.61
N GLN A 168 -9.41 -6.73 -9.91
CA GLN A 168 -8.37 -7.43 -9.13
C GLN A 168 -8.18 -6.76 -7.76
N MET A 169 -8.19 -5.43 -7.72
CA MET A 169 -8.13 -4.69 -6.46
C MET A 169 -9.36 -5.00 -5.57
N THR A 170 -10.57 -4.93 -6.12
CA THR A 170 -11.81 -5.30 -5.41
C THR A 170 -11.76 -6.75 -4.89
N LYS A 171 -11.21 -7.69 -5.66
CA LYS A 171 -11.04 -9.08 -5.22
C LYS A 171 -10.07 -9.20 -4.04
N ALA A 172 -8.90 -8.54 -4.12
CA ALA A 172 -7.93 -8.52 -3.03
C ALA A 172 -8.53 -7.89 -1.77
N LEU A 173 -9.17 -6.73 -1.90
CA LEU A 173 -9.85 -6.05 -0.80
C LEU A 173 -10.97 -6.90 -0.21
N GLY A 174 -11.72 -7.66 -1.01
CA GLY A 174 -12.75 -8.55 -0.50
C GLY A 174 -12.20 -9.65 0.42
N VAL A 175 -11.02 -10.20 0.11
CA VAL A 175 -10.34 -11.15 1.00
C VAL A 175 -9.90 -10.46 2.29
N VAL A 176 -9.32 -9.25 2.21
CA VAL A 176 -8.82 -8.54 3.39
C VAL A 176 -9.95 -8.05 4.28
N LEU A 177 -11.09 -7.62 3.73
CA LEU A 177 -12.20 -7.07 4.49
C LEU A 177 -13.07 -8.13 5.17
N ASP A 178 -13.00 -9.37 4.74
CA ASP A 178 -13.65 -10.45 5.47
C ASP A 178 -12.90 -10.71 6.78
N ARG A 179 -13.48 -10.26 7.90
CA ARG A 179 -12.90 -10.47 9.24
C ARG A 179 -12.73 -11.95 9.60
N SER A 180 -13.46 -12.86 8.95
CA SER A 180 -13.26 -14.28 9.16
C SER A 180 -11.91 -14.77 8.64
N ASN A 181 -11.21 -14.02 7.81
CA ASN A 181 -9.86 -14.35 7.32
C ASN A 181 -8.74 -13.93 8.28
N HIS A 182 -9.04 -13.26 9.40
CA HIS A 182 -8.03 -12.64 10.24
C HIS A 182 -7.53 -13.58 11.35
N PRO A 183 -6.24 -13.49 11.75
CA PRO A 183 -5.22 -12.56 11.27
C PRO A 183 -4.70 -12.88 9.86
N ILE A 184 -4.51 -11.85 9.02
CA ILE A 184 -4.14 -12.00 7.61
C ILE A 184 -2.80 -11.32 7.29
N LEU A 185 -1.96 -11.96 6.48
CA LEU A 185 -0.75 -11.37 5.91
C LEU A 185 -0.93 -11.08 4.41
N ILE A 186 -0.69 -9.83 4.01
CA ILE A 186 -0.71 -9.38 2.61
C ILE A 186 0.73 -9.23 2.12
N HIS A 187 1.09 -9.86 1.01
CA HIS A 187 2.42 -9.67 0.44
C HIS A 187 2.45 -9.70 -1.09
N CYS A 188 3.50 -9.09 -1.63
CA CYS A 188 3.92 -9.28 -3.01
C CYS A 188 5.39 -9.72 -3.03
N ASN A 189 6.15 -9.41 -4.08
CA ASN A 189 7.59 -9.73 -4.13
C ASN A 189 8.38 -8.95 -3.06
N LYS A 190 8.20 -7.62 -3.00
CA LYS A 190 8.97 -6.75 -2.09
C LYS A 190 8.12 -6.00 -1.06
N GLY A 191 6.79 -6.20 -1.05
CA GLY A 191 5.90 -5.52 -0.11
C GLY A 191 5.77 -4.00 -0.34
N LYS A 192 6.10 -3.53 -1.56
CA LYS A 192 6.17 -2.12 -1.96
C LYS A 192 4.94 -1.70 -2.76
N HIS A 193 4.96 -1.91 -4.07
CA HIS A 193 3.97 -1.40 -5.02
C HIS A 193 2.58 -2.01 -4.84
N ARG A 194 2.43 -3.30 -5.16
CA ARG A 194 1.12 -4.00 -5.14
C ARG A 194 0.53 -4.07 -3.73
N THR A 195 1.35 -4.44 -2.75
CA THR A 195 0.95 -4.45 -1.34
C THR A 195 0.62 -3.03 -0.88
N GLY A 196 1.41 -2.03 -1.25
CA GLY A 196 1.17 -0.63 -0.96
C GLY A 196 -0.15 -0.14 -1.53
N CYS A 197 -0.48 -0.47 -2.78
CA CYS A 197 -1.78 -0.12 -3.39
C CYS A 197 -2.96 -0.74 -2.62
N VAL A 198 -2.87 -2.02 -2.24
CA VAL A 198 -3.92 -2.67 -1.44
C VAL A 198 -4.06 -1.98 -0.08
N VAL A 199 -2.95 -1.74 0.61
CA VAL A 199 -2.95 -1.10 1.93
C VAL A 199 -3.46 0.35 1.84
N GLY A 200 -3.00 1.12 0.86
CA GLY A 200 -3.47 2.48 0.62
C GLY A 200 -4.95 2.53 0.31
N CYS A 201 -5.46 1.64 -0.55
CA CYS A 201 -6.90 1.56 -0.84
C CYS A 201 -7.71 1.23 0.42
N ILE A 202 -7.21 0.39 1.33
CA ILE A 202 -7.85 0.11 2.62
C ILE A 202 -7.90 1.39 3.46
N GLN A 203 -6.77 2.09 3.61
CA GLN A 203 -6.71 3.28 4.46
C GLN A 203 -7.58 4.42 3.94
N THR A 204 -7.46 4.75 2.64
CA THR A 204 -8.20 5.84 2.02
C THR A 204 -9.72 5.63 2.07
N ASN A 205 -10.20 4.38 1.87
CA ASN A 205 -11.62 4.15 1.58
C ASN A 205 -12.40 3.46 2.71
N ILE A 206 -11.72 2.93 3.73
CA ILE A 206 -12.34 1.99 4.69
C ILE A 206 -12.15 2.45 6.12
N PHE A 207 -10.96 2.93 6.48
CA PHE A 207 -10.76 3.60 7.76
C PHE A 207 -11.19 5.06 7.56
N ALA A 208 -12.48 5.33 7.71
CA ALA A 208 -13.03 6.67 7.62
C ALA A 208 -12.22 7.64 8.51
N GLY A 209 -11.36 8.48 7.92
CA GLY A 209 -10.60 9.49 8.65
C GLY A 209 -9.14 9.69 8.27
N GLU A 210 -8.52 8.84 7.44
CA GLU A 210 -7.15 9.12 6.98
C GLU A 210 -7.13 10.08 5.79
N GLU A 211 -6.44 11.20 5.98
CA GLU A 211 -6.16 12.16 4.91
C GLU A 211 -5.22 11.53 3.86
N LEU A 212 -5.43 11.81 2.58
CA LEU A 212 -4.65 11.21 1.48
C LEU A 212 -3.14 11.37 1.63
N HIS A 213 -2.68 12.51 2.18
CA HIS A 213 -1.26 12.76 2.40
C HIS A 213 -0.63 11.76 3.38
N ASN A 214 -1.33 11.36 4.45
CA ASN A 214 -0.83 10.35 5.40
C ASN A 214 -0.67 8.99 4.72
N VAL A 215 -1.63 8.63 3.86
CA VAL A 215 -1.60 7.39 3.10
C VAL A 215 -0.40 7.36 2.17
N PHE A 216 -0.11 8.47 1.49
CA PHE A 216 1.06 8.59 0.62
C PHE A 216 2.38 8.55 1.41
N ASP A 217 2.45 9.19 2.58
CA ASP A 217 3.63 9.12 3.45
C ASP A 217 3.89 7.70 3.96
N GLU A 218 2.84 6.95 4.35
CA GLU A 218 2.99 5.54 4.69
C GLU A 218 3.47 4.75 3.46
N TYR A 219 2.87 4.97 2.29
CA TYR A 219 3.30 4.30 1.07
C TYR A 219 4.79 4.50 0.81
N HIS A 220 5.29 5.75 0.90
CA HIS A 220 6.72 6.07 0.75
C HIS A 220 7.58 5.36 1.78
N THR A 221 7.16 5.34 3.04
CA THR A 221 7.89 4.66 4.13
C THR A 221 8.21 3.20 3.77
N TYR A 222 7.31 2.51 3.07
CA TYR A 222 7.55 1.12 2.65
C TYR A 222 8.14 1.00 1.23
N ALA A 223 7.84 1.93 0.33
CA ALA A 223 8.23 1.82 -1.08
C ALA A 223 9.63 2.39 -1.35
N ASP A 224 10.13 3.32 -0.55
CA ASP A 224 11.44 3.96 -0.69
C ASP A 224 12.60 2.95 -0.89
N PRO A 225 13.56 3.19 -1.80
CA PRO A 225 13.69 4.35 -2.71
C PRO A 225 12.99 4.11 -4.07
N LYS A 226 11.97 3.25 -4.08
CA LYS A 226 11.31 2.76 -5.30
C LYS A 226 9.83 3.12 -5.33
N ALA A 227 9.43 4.21 -4.69
CA ALA A 227 8.06 4.69 -4.75
C ALA A 227 7.67 5.04 -6.19
N ARG A 228 6.42 4.80 -6.56
CA ARG A 228 5.89 5.05 -7.91
C ARG A 228 4.71 5.98 -7.85
N ILE A 229 4.73 7.00 -8.69
CA ILE A 229 3.63 7.95 -8.76
C ILE A 229 2.34 7.27 -9.22
N LEU A 230 2.44 6.29 -10.13
CA LEU A 230 1.26 5.59 -10.64
C LEU A 230 0.50 4.84 -9.54
N ASP A 231 1.20 4.38 -8.50
CA ASP A 231 0.57 3.72 -7.35
C ASP A 231 -0.25 4.73 -6.53
N GLU A 232 0.28 5.93 -6.29
CA GLU A 232 -0.43 7.01 -5.61
C GLU A 232 -1.65 7.49 -6.42
N CYS A 233 -1.47 7.69 -7.73
CA CYS A 233 -2.58 7.99 -8.64
C CYS A 233 -3.68 6.92 -8.53
N PHE A 234 -3.30 5.64 -8.52
CA PHE A 234 -4.27 4.56 -8.40
C PHE A 234 -5.04 4.61 -7.07
N MET A 235 -4.35 4.87 -5.95
CA MET A 235 -4.99 5.00 -4.63
C MET A 235 -6.00 6.15 -4.60
N GLU A 236 -5.68 7.29 -5.22
CA GLU A 236 -6.59 8.44 -5.29
C GLU A 236 -7.83 8.16 -6.16
N ILE A 237 -7.66 7.50 -7.31
CA ILE A 237 -8.78 7.31 -8.26
C ILE A 237 -9.66 6.08 -7.95
N PHE A 238 -9.20 5.17 -7.07
CA PHE A 238 -9.92 3.93 -6.82
C PHE A 238 -11.30 4.20 -6.19
N ASP A 239 -12.36 3.73 -6.85
CA ASP A 239 -13.72 3.87 -6.33
C ASP A 239 -14.01 2.89 -5.18
N GLY A 240 -13.82 3.36 -3.95
CA GLY A 240 -14.11 2.62 -2.71
C GLY A 240 -15.55 2.14 -2.58
N ARG A 241 -16.52 2.71 -3.31
CA ARG A 241 -17.93 2.27 -3.27
C ARG A 241 -18.08 0.81 -3.72
N THR A 242 -17.15 0.31 -4.53
CA THR A 242 -17.11 -1.10 -4.98
C THR A 242 -16.97 -2.10 -3.83
N VAL A 243 -16.39 -1.69 -2.69
CA VAL A 243 -16.13 -2.54 -1.52
C VAL A 243 -16.83 -2.08 -0.25
N LEU A 244 -17.50 -0.92 -0.28
CA LEU A 244 -18.16 -0.31 0.87
C LEU A 244 -19.20 -1.23 1.53
N TRP A 245 -19.91 -2.02 0.74
CA TRP A 245 -20.88 -2.99 1.26
C TRP A 245 -20.20 -4.08 2.13
N MET A 246 -18.98 -4.51 1.77
CA MET A 246 -18.19 -5.46 2.58
C MET A 246 -17.71 -4.79 3.86
N ALA A 247 -17.18 -3.57 3.74
CA ALA A 247 -16.74 -2.80 4.88
C ALA A 247 -17.84 -2.64 5.94
N ARG A 248 -19.08 -2.35 5.50
CA ARG A 248 -20.25 -2.31 6.40
C ARG A 248 -20.62 -3.69 6.94
N ARG A 249 -20.72 -4.72 6.08
CA ARG A 249 -21.08 -6.08 6.48
C ARG A 249 -20.15 -6.63 7.56
N TYR A 250 -18.85 -6.33 7.47
CA TYR A 250 -17.84 -6.81 8.41
C TYR A 250 -17.45 -5.76 9.47
N ASN A 251 -18.27 -4.72 9.70
CA ASN A 251 -18.07 -3.72 10.75
C ASN A 251 -16.68 -3.05 10.71
N TRP A 252 -16.18 -2.73 9.52
CA TRP A 252 -15.03 -1.84 9.34
C TRP A 252 -15.42 -0.38 9.43
N ILE A 253 -16.63 -0.06 8.97
CA ILE A 253 -17.23 1.26 9.06
C ILE A 253 -18.46 1.14 9.96
N PRO A 254 -18.57 1.94 11.03
CA PRO A 254 -19.77 1.98 11.85
C PRO A 254 -21.00 2.29 11.00
N LEU A 255 -22.09 1.55 11.19
CA LEU A 255 -23.36 1.97 10.61
C LEU A 255 -23.73 3.34 11.19
N PRO A 256 -24.27 4.28 10.38
CA PRO A 256 -24.83 5.50 10.93
C PRO A 256 -25.84 5.11 12.01
N ALA A 257 -25.83 5.83 13.14
CA ALA A 257 -26.80 5.62 14.20
C ALA A 257 -28.21 5.66 13.57
N PRO A 258 -29.15 4.80 14.00
CA PRO A 258 -30.51 4.85 13.49
C PRO A 258 -31.03 6.26 13.71
N GLU A 259 -31.34 6.97 12.63
CA GLU A 259 -31.92 8.31 12.72
C GLU A 259 -33.21 8.19 13.55
N SER A 260 -33.29 8.89 14.69
CA SER A 260 -34.46 8.85 15.58
C SER A 260 -35.73 9.43 14.95
N ASN A 261 -35.65 9.85 13.69
CA ASN A 261 -36.70 10.50 12.92
C ASN A 261 -37.10 9.67 11.69
N ALA A 262 -36.93 8.35 11.71
CA ALA A 262 -37.64 7.51 10.76
C ALA A 262 -39.15 7.83 10.88
N PRO A 263 -39.82 8.27 9.81
CA PRO A 263 -41.24 8.55 9.88
C PRO A 263 -41.96 7.30 10.36
N THR A 264 -42.85 7.47 11.34
CA THR A 264 -43.65 6.38 11.89
C THR A 264 -44.30 5.61 10.74
N SER A 265 -44.05 4.29 10.72
CA SER A 265 -44.68 3.39 9.76
C SER A 265 -46.17 3.69 9.73
N PRO A 266 -46.81 3.85 8.55
CA PRO A 266 -48.21 4.19 8.48
C PRO A 266 -49.01 3.14 9.25
N VAL A 267 -49.81 3.61 10.19
CA VAL A 267 -50.70 2.79 11.03
C VAL A 267 -51.48 1.85 10.12
N PRO A 268 -51.58 0.54 10.44
CA PRO A 268 -52.41 -0.37 9.67
C PRO A 268 -53.83 0.19 9.59
N THR A 269 -54.25 0.59 8.39
CA THR A 269 -55.59 1.15 8.20
C THR A 269 -56.59 0.05 8.52
N LEU A 270 -57.38 0.29 9.57
CA LEU A 270 -58.64 -0.32 9.95
C LEU A 270 -59.06 -1.56 9.16
N GLY A 271 -59.14 -2.68 9.88
CA GLY A 271 -59.73 -3.92 9.40
C GLY A 271 -61.06 -3.66 8.71
N VAL A 272 -61.16 -4.15 7.47
CA VAL A 272 -62.41 -4.25 6.74
C VAL A 272 -63.35 -5.13 7.57
N VAL A 273 -64.32 -4.50 8.23
CA VAL A 273 -65.46 -5.21 8.82
C VAL A 273 -66.21 -5.85 7.65
N ARG A 274 -66.13 -7.18 7.54
CA ARG A 274 -67.01 -7.93 6.64
C ARG A 274 -68.45 -7.77 7.15
N PRO A 275 -69.40 -7.30 6.34
CA PRO A 275 -70.80 -7.36 6.73
C PRO A 275 -71.20 -8.84 6.87
N ARG A 276 -71.87 -9.16 7.98
CA ARG A 276 -72.59 -10.42 8.16
C ARG A 276 -73.96 -10.31 7.47
N ALA A 277 -74.37 -11.45 6.91
CA ALA A 277 -75.58 -11.75 6.13
C ALA A 277 -75.44 -11.45 4.63
#